data_AF-A0A6A8QMU1-F1
#
_entry.id   AF-A0A6A8QMU1-F1
#
_cell.length_a   1.000
_cell.length_b   1.000
_cell.length_c   1.000
_cell.angle_alpha   90.00
_cell.angle_beta   90.00
_cell.angle_gamma   90.00
#
_symmetry.space_group_name_H-M   'P 1'
#
loop_
_entity.id
_entity.type
_entity.pdbx_description
1 polymer ?
#
loop_
_entity_poly.entity_id
_entity_poly.type
_entity_poly.pdbx_seq_one_letter_code
_entity_poly.pdbx_strand_id
1 'polypeptide(L)'
;MLKLLKEVFRTGEATHLYPFAPLEVAKDFRGKPEHNPAQCIACAACTIACPPNAIGMETDPVAGTRTWSISYGRCIFCGRCEESCPTGAIRLTPDFELAVARKEDLTKRAVFKLALCPCCGEPVAAAREVDYVATILAGPDATPDQLARTRELASTCPDCKRRNDVDLLIRMGIERQMEKRI
;
A
#
# COMPACT_ATOMS: atom_id res chain seq x y z
N MET A 1 -40.18 -42.58 -18.59
CA MET A 1 -39.64 -42.61 -17.21
C MET A 1 -38.22 -43.18 -17.13
N LEU A 2 -37.92 -44.36 -17.69
CA LEU A 2 -36.58 -45.00 -17.60
C LEU A 2 -35.41 -44.17 -18.14
N LYS A 3 -35.61 -43.37 -19.20
CA LYS A 3 -34.58 -42.44 -19.71
C LYS A 3 -34.14 -41.42 -18.67
N LEU A 4 -35.08 -40.91 -17.86
CA LEU A 4 -34.78 -39.92 -16.83
C LEU A 4 -33.90 -40.53 -15.74
N LEU A 5 -34.24 -41.75 -15.28
CA LEU A 5 -33.44 -42.47 -14.29
C LEU A 5 -32.02 -42.75 -14.81
N LYS A 6 -31.89 -43.18 -16.07
CA LYS A 6 -30.58 -43.42 -16.70
C LYS A 6 -29.71 -42.15 -16.73
N GLU A 7 -30.29 -41.00 -17.01
CA GLU A 7 -29.56 -39.73 -17.00
C GLU A 7 -29.13 -39.31 -15.59
N VAL A 8 -30.00 -39.47 -14.58
CA VAL A 8 -29.65 -39.17 -13.18
C VAL A 8 -28.47 -40.01 -12.71
N PHE A 9 -28.46 -41.32 -12.99
CA PHE A 9 -27.32 -42.18 -12.65
C PHE A 9 -26.04 -41.83 -13.42
N ARG A 10 -26.16 -41.32 -14.65
CA ARG A 10 -25.01 -40.89 -15.46
C ARG A 10 -24.42 -39.57 -14.96
N THR A 11 -25.25 -38.64 -14.52
CA THR A 11 -24.83 -37.33 -14.02
C THR A 11 -24.21 -37.42 -12.62
N GLY A 12 -24.65 -38.37 -11.80
CA GLY A 12 -24.15 -38.53 -10.43
C GLY A 12 -24.63 -37.41 -9.50
N GLU A 13 -23.93 -37.23 -8.37
CA GLU A 13 -24.25 -36.20 -7.38
C GLU A 13 -23.65 -34.86 -7.80
N ALA A 14 -24.52 -33.87 -8.06
CA ALA A 14 -24.11 -32.51 -8.38
C ALA A 14 -23.84 -31.65 -7.14
N THR A 15 -24.26 -32.10 -5.95
CA THR A 15 -24.16 -31.34 -4.70
C THR A 15 -22.81 -31.52 -4.04
N HIS A 16 -22.23 -30.42 -3.54
CA HIS A 16 -21.04 -30.45 -2.69
C HIS A 16 -21.42 -30.69 -1.23
N LEU A 17 -20.53 -31.30 -0.45
CA LEU A 17 -20.69 -31.54 0.99
C LEU A 17 -20.45 -30.28 1.86
N TYR A 18 -20.74 -29.09 1.33
CA TYR A 18 -20.61 -27.85 2.08
C TYR A 18 -21.67 -27.79 3.20
N PRO A 19 -21.35 -27.38 4.43
CA PRO A 19 -20.06 -26.86 4.93
C PRO A 19 -19.14 -27.93 5.55
N PHE A 20 -19.44 -29.22 5.46
CA PHE A 20 -18.62 -30.30 6.04
C PHE A 20 -17.32 -30.57 5.28
N ALA A 21 -17.24 -30.15 4.01
CA ALA A 21 -16.02 -30.09 3.21
C ALA A 21 -15.89 -28.69 2.57
N PRO A 22 -14.67 -28.14 2.45
CA PRO A 22 -14.45 -26.83 1.84
C PRO A 22 -14.80 -26.85 0.36
N LEU A 23 -15.33 -25.73 -0.15
CA LEU A 23 -15.53 -25.55 -1.57
C LEU A 23 -14.18 -25.27 -2.24
N GLU A 24 -13.81 -26.08 -3.22
CA GLU A 24 -12.61 -25.83 -4.02
C GLU A 24 -12.84 -24.64 -4.95
N VAL A 25 -12.02 -23.59 -4.79
CA VAL A 25 -12.04 -22.41 -5.65
C VAL A 25 -10.90 -22.48 -6.67
N ALA A 26 -11.06 -21.74 -7.77
CA ALA A 26 -9.99 -21.59 -8.76
C ALA A 26 -8.73 -20.98 -8.12
N LYS A 27 -7.56 -21.31 -8.68
CA LYS A 27 -6.26 -20.83 -8.20
C LYS A 27 -6.20 -19.30 -8.08
N ASP A 28 -6.76 -18.58 -9.06
CA ASP A 28 -6.72 -17.13 -9.15
C ASP A 28 -8.02 -16.47 -8.65
N PHE A 29 -8.74 -17.16 -7.74
CA PHE A 29 -9.95 -16.64 -7.15
C PHE A 29 -9.69 -15.35 -6.37
N ARG A 30 -10.55 -14.36 -6.58
CA ARG A 30 -10.47 -13.04 -5.94
C ARG A 30 -11.40 -12.97 -4.74
N GLY A 31 -10.97 -13.57 -3.64
CA GLY A 31 -11.66 -13.49 -2.35
C GLY A 31 -11.21 -12.29 -1.54
N LYS A 32 -11.07 -12.47 -0.23
CA LYS A 32 -10.75 -11.41 0.73
C LYS A 32 -9.37 -10.79 0.45
N PRO A 33 -9.29 -9.45 0.32
CA PRO A 33 -8.02 -8.74 0.39
C PRO A 33 -7.42 -8.87 1.79
N GLU A 34 -6.28 -9.53 1.89
CA GLU A 34 -5.52 -9.70 3.13
C GLU A 34 -4.31 -8.77 3.10
N HIS A 35 -4.17 -7.94 4.14
CA HIS A 35 -3.11 -6.94 4.25
C HIS A 35 -2.10 -7.37 5.31
N ASN A 36 -0.82 -7.41 4.95
CA ASN A 36 0.32 -7.64 5.84
C ASN A 36 0.98 -6.31 6.24
N PRO A 37 0.75 -5.80 7.46
CA PRO A 37 1.35 -4.55 7.92
C PRO A 37 2.88 -4.61 7.97
N ALA A 38 3.48 -5.78 8.16
CA ALA A 38 4.92 -5.94 8.24
C ALA A 38 5.63 -5.65 6.90
N GLN A 39 4.96 -5.90 5.77
CA GLN A 39 5.48 -5.62 4.42
C GLN A 39 5.02 -4.26 3.87
N CYS A 40 4.00 -3.65 4.48
CA CYS A 40 3.44 -2.39 4.02
C CYS A 40 4.38 -1.22 4.35
N ILE A 41 4.58 -0.37 3.35
CA ILE A 41 5.35 0.88 3.45
C ILE A 41 4.45 2.12 3.56
N ALA A 42 3.13 1.95 3.53
CA ALA A 42 2.14 3.04 3.62
C ALA A 42 2.28 4.15 2.55
N CYS A 43 2.56 3.76 1.31
CA CYS A 43 2.72 4.66 0.14
C CYS A 43 1.41 5.10 -0.54
N ALA A 44 0.24 4.66 -0.06
CA ALA A 44 -1.09 4.93 -0.64
C ALA A 44 -1.36 4.41 -2.07
N ALA A 45 -0.45 3.66 -2.71
CA ALA A 45 -0.67 3.16 -4.08
C ALA A 45 -1.98 2.37 -4.23
N CYS A 46 -2.27 1.45 -3.30
CA CYS A 46 -3.51 0.68 -3.29
C CYS A 46 -4.77 1.53 -3.00
N THR A 47 -4.63 2.62 -2.26
CA THR A 47 -5.70 3.60 -2.02
C THR A 47 -6.09 4.29 -3.32
N ILE A 48 -5.10 4.80 -4.07
CA ILE A 48 -5.31 5.47 -5.36
C ILE A 48 -5.89 4.51 -6.39
N ALA A 49 -5.47 3.24 -6.37
CA ALA A 49 -5.94 2.23 -7.32
C ALA A 49 -7.35 1.70 -7.03
N CYS A 50 -7.96 2.00 -5.87
CA CYS A 50 -9.21 1.40 -5.41
C CYS A 50 -10.45 2.10 -6.01
N PRO A 51 -11.18 1.49 -6.98
CA PRO A 51 -12.29 2.17 -7.65
C PRO A 51 -13.44 2.61 -6.72
N PRO A 52 -13.89 1.80 -5.73
CA PRO A 52 -14.96 2.22 -4.83
C PRO A 52 -14.46 3.05 -3.65
N ASN A 53 -13.17 3.42 -3.59
CA ASN A 53 -12.53 4.05 -2.42
C ASN A 53 -12.76 3.26 -1.12
N ALA A 54 -12.69 1.93 -1.19
CA ALA A 54 -12.85 1.04 -0.04
C ALA A 54 -11.62 1.01 0.87
N ILE A 55 -10.45 1.38 0.32
CA ILE A 55 -9.20 1.54 1.05
C ILE A 55 -9.00 3.03 1.36
N GLY A 56 -8.66 3.35 2.60
CA GLY A 56 -8.37 4.72 3.05
C GLY A 56 -6.92 4.87 3.51
N MET A 57 -6.40 6.09 3.43
CA MET A 57 -5.12 6.45 4.05
C MET A 57 -5.19 7.85 4.64
N GLU A 58 -5.07 7.93 5.96
CA GLU A 58 -5.19 9.18 6.74
C GLU A 58 -3.86 9.49 7.42
N THR A 59 -3.41 10.73 7.35
CA THR A 59 -2.19 11.20 8.01
C THR A 59 -2.56 12.09 9.17
N ASP A 60 -2.03 11.79 10.36
CA ASP A 60 -2.09 12.63 11.55
C ASP A 60 -0.68 13.18 11.85
N PRO A 61 -0.41 14.44 11.49
CA PRO A 61 0.88 15.08 11.74
C PRO A 61 1.21 15.23 13.23
N VAL A 62 0.19 15.42 14.08
CA VAL A 62 0.36 15.66 15.52
C VAL A 62 0.73 14.36 16.23
N ALA A 63 0.05 13.26 15.91
CA ALA A 63 0.39 11.94 16.42
C ALA A 63 1.65 11.33 15.74
N GLY A 64 2.10 11.93 14.63
CA GLY A 64 3.22 11.42 13.84
C GLY A 64 2.91 10.08 13.19
N THR A 65 1.65 9.87 12.78
CA THR A 65 1.17 8.58 12.28
C THR A 65 0.44 8.68 10.95
N ARG A 66 0.45 7.58 10.20
CA ARG A 66 -0.34 7.36 9.00
C ARG A 66 -1.13 6.07 9.16
N THR A 67 -2.44 6.13 8.98
CA THR A 67 -3.35 5.00 9.18
C THR A 67 -3.88 4.52 7.84
N TRP A 68 -3.62 3.26 7.51
CA TRP A 68 -4.25 2.54 6.41
C TRP A 68 -5.52 1.86 6.92
N SER A 69 -6.59 1.86 6.12
CA SER A 69 -7.83 1.15 6.44
C SER A 69 -8.46 0.52 5.19
N ILE A 70 -9.26 -0.53 5.39
CA ILE A 70 -10.11 -1.11 4.35
C ILE A 70 -11.50 -1.42 4.91
N SER A 71 -12.54 -1.12 4.12
CA SER A 71 -13.91 -1.54 4.37
C SER A 71 -14.33 -2.64 3.39
N TYR A 72 -14.49 -3.87 3.88
CA TYR A 72 -14.98 -4.99 3.07
C TYR A 72 -16.42 -4.80 2.61
N GLY A 73 -17.22 -4.02 3.34
CA GLY A 73 -18.58 -3.65 2.91
C GLY A 73 -18.64 -2.70 1.71
N ARG A 74 -17.53 -2.04 1.36
CA ARG A 74 -17.41 -1.20 0.14
C ARG A 74 -16.57 -1.85 -0.95
N CYS A 75 -15.80 -2.87 -0.61
CA CYS A 75 -14.88 -3.50 -1.55
C CYS A 75 -15.65 -4.28 -2.62
N ILE A 76 -15.23 -4.14 -3.88
CA ILE A 76 -15.80 -4.86 -5.02
C ILE A 76 -14.92 -6.05 -5.44
N PHE A 77 -13.93 -6.42 -4.61
CA PHE A 77 -13.06 -7.59 -4.80
C PHE A 77 -12.34 -7.64 -6.17
N CYS A 78 -12.04 -6.47 -6.75
CA CYS A 78 -11.54 -6.39 -8.12
C CYS A 78 -10.06 -6.71 -8.31
N GLY A 79 -9.25 -6.88 -7.26
CA GLY A 79 -7.83 -7.23 -7.40
C GLY A 79 -6.84 -6.06 -7.60
N ARG A 80 -7.31 -4.85 -7.95
CA ARG A 80 -6.42 -3.71 -8.26
C ARG A 80 -5.44 -3.31 -7.15
N CYS A 81 -5.83 -3.53 -5.89
CA CYS A 81 -4.96 -3.25 -4.75
C CYS A 81 -3.73 -4.17 -4.69
N GLU A 82 -3.87 -5.43 -5.09
CA GLU A 82 -2.77 -6.39 -5.16
C GLU A 82 -1.82 -6.04 -6.31
N GLU A 83 -2.37 -5.75 -7.50
CA GLU A 83 -1.59 -5.38 -8.68
C GLU A 83 -0.77 -4.09 -8.49
N SER A 84 -1.30 -3.13 -7.71
CA SER A 84 -0.66 -1.83 -7.47
C SER A 84 0.32 -1.80 -6.30
N CYS A 85 0.37 -2.85 -5.48
CA CYS A 85 1.20 -2.85 -4.27
C CYS A 85 2.67 -3.17 -4.61
N PRO A 86 3.62 -2.22 -4.44
CA PRO A 86 5.02 -2.44 -4.86
C PRO A 86 5.73 -3.49 -4.00
N THR A 87 5.29 -3.71 -2.76
CA THR A 87 5.88 -4.67 -1.83
C THR A 87 5.08 -5.97 -1.69
N GLY A 88 3.95 -6.09 -2.40
CA GLY A 88 3.05 -7.23 -2.27
C GLY A 88 2.43 -7.38 -0.88
N ALA A 89 2.28 -6.27 -0.15
CA ALA A 89 1.75 -6.21 1.21
C ALA A 89 0.23 -6.38 1.29
N ILE A 90 -0.50 -6.34 0.18
CA ILE A 90 -1.92 -6.69 0.11
C ILE A 90 -2.13 -7.68 -1.04
N ARG A 91 -2.85 -8.76 -0.77
CA ARG A 91 -3.08 -9.85 -1.72
C ARG A 91 -4.51 -10.35 -1.65
N LEU A 92 -5.01 -10.88 -2.76
CA LEU A 92 -6.31 -11.53 -2.80
C LEU A 92 -6.13 -12.98 -2.35
N THR A 93 -7.02 -13.44 -1.47
CA THR A 93 -6.96 -14.79 -0.91
C THR A 93 -8.13 -15.62 -1.41
N PRO A 94 -8.08 -16.96 -1.29
CA PRO A 94 -9.23 -17.82 -1.58
C PRO A 94 -10.39 -17.68 -0.56
N ASP A 95 -10.22 -16.92 0.53
CA ASP A 95 -11.23 -16.75 1.57
C ASP A 95 -12.42 -15.92 1.06
N PHE A 96 -13.64 -16.46 1.13
CA PHE A 96 -14.88 -15.79 0.71
C PHE A 96 -15.95 -15.77 1.81
N GLU A 97 -15.70 -16.39 2.96
CA GLU A 97 -16.69 -16.58 4.02
C GLU A 97 -16.67 -15.39 4.99
N LEU A 98 -16.94 -14.19 4.45
CA LEU A 98 -16.73 -12.91 5.15
C LEU A 98 -17.96 -12.39 5.92
N ALA A 99 -18.95 -13.26 6.15
CA ALA A 99 -20.15 -12.89 6.88
C ALA A 99 -19.80 -12.54 8.34
N VAL A 100 -20.30 -11.40 8.81
CA VAL A 100 -20.09 -10.91 10.18
C VAL A 100 -21.41 -10.44 10.78
N ALA A 101 -21.52 -10.50 12.11
CA ALA A 101 -22.73 -10.08 12.83
C ALA A 101 -22.86 -8.56 12.98
N ARG A 102 -21.74 -7.81 12.90
CA ARG A 102 -21.70 -6.36 13.10
C ARG A 102 -20.92 -5.68 11.99
N LYS A 103 -21.35 -4.48 11.61
CA LYS A 103 -20.77 -3.73 10.49
C LYS A 103 -19.30 -3.35 10.74
N GLU A 104 -18.93 -3.12 11.99
CA GLU A 104 -17.58 -2.71 12.39
C GLU A 104 -16.55 -3.81 12.08
N ASP A 105 -16.99 -5.08 12.11
CA ASP A 105 -16.15 -6.24 11.84
C ASP A 105 -15.79 -6.38 10.34
N LEU A 106 -16.44 -5.61 9.45
CA LEU A 106 -16.08 -5.47 8.03
C LEU A 106 -14.92 -4.49 7.79
N THR A 107 -14.29 -3.96 8.84
CA THR A 107 -13.21 -2.97 8.69
C THR A 107 -11.91 -3.48 9.28
N LYS A 108 -10.79 -3.21 8.61
CA LYS A 108 -9.43 -3.45 9.13
C LYS A 108 -8.61 -2.17 9.06
N ARG A 109 -7.63 -2.04 9.95
CA ARG A 109 -6.74 -0.88 10.04
C ARG A 109 -5.31 -1.28 10.39
N ALA A 110 -4.34 -0.50 9.93
CA ALA A 110 -2.93 -0.60 10.30
C ALA A 110 -2.33 0.81 10.45
N VAL A 111 -1.48 1.01 11.45
CA VAL A 111 -0.90 2.32 11.78
C VAL A 111 0.60 2.29 11.56
N PHE A 112 1.12 3.32 10.92
CA PHE A 112 2.52 3.49 10.56
C PHE A 112 3.06 4.80 11.12
N LYS A 113 4.36 4.84 11.44
CA LYS A 113 5.03 6.06 11.91
C LYS A 113 5.49 6.92 10.73
N LEU A 114 5.43 8.23 10.90
CA LEU A 114 5.97 9.19 9.96
C LEU A 114 7.47 9.40 10.21
N ALA A 115 8.24 9.60 9.13
CA ALA A 115 9.57 10.16 9.20
C ALA A 115 9.49 11.68 9.22
N LEU A 116 10.35 12.29 10.03
CA LEU A 116 10.47 13.73 10.17
C LEU A 116 11.65 14.25 9.35
N CYS A 117 11.51 15.46 8.83
CA CYS A 117 12.58 16.14 8.13
C CYS A 117 13.74 16.44 9.09
N PRO A 118 14.99 16.04 8.77
CA PRO A 118 16.14 16.30 9.65
C PRO A 118 16.44 17.80 9.80
N CYS A 119 16.01 18.64 8.85
CA CYS A 119 16.28 20.08 8.87
C CYS A 119 15.27 20.89 9.69
N CYS A 120 13.99 20.49 9.69
CA CYS A 120 12.91 21.31 10.27
C CYS A 120 11.92 20.54 11.16
N GLY A 121 12.04 19.22 11.28
CA GLY A 121 11.17 18.39 12.10
C GLY A 121 9.79 18.11 11.52
N GLU A 122 9.43 18.68 10.37
CA GLU A 122 8.11 18.47 9.74
C GLU A 122 7.94 17.02 9.25
N PRO A 123 6.75 16.41 9.39
CA PRO A 123 6.48 15.08 8.84
C PRO A 123 6.52 15.07 7.30
N VAL A 124 7.21 14.09 6.73
CA VAL A 124 7.42 14.02 5.27
C VAL A 124 6.64 12.89 4.63
N ALA A 125 6.83 11.66 5.11
CA ALA A 125 6.21 10.45 4.58
C ALA A 125 6.21 9.36 5.66
N ALA A 126 5.65 8.19 5.36
CA ALA A 126 5.79 7.05 6.26
C ALA A 126 7.28 6.66 6.37
N ALA A 127 7.76 6.35 7.58
CA ALA A 127 9.17 6.04 7.80
C ALA A 127 9.65 4.87 6.93
N ARG A 128 8.79 3.87 6.76
CA ARG A 128 9.05 2.71 5.90
C ARG A 128 9.10 3.04 4.41
N GLU A 129 8.32 4.04 3.97
CA GLU A 129 8.39 4.55 2.59
C GLU A 129 9.72 5.26 2.35
N VAL A 130 10.17 6.07 3.32
CA VAL A 130 11.50 6.71 3.27
C VAL A 130 12.61 5.67 3.20
N ASP A 131 12.56 4.64 4.05
CA ASP A 131 13.58 3.57 4.07
C ASP A 131 13.59 2.78 2.75
N TYR A 132 12.40 2.50 2.19
CA TYR A 132 12.26 1.82 0.89
C TYR A 132 12.87 2.64 -0.25
N VAL A 133 12.52 3.93 -0.35
CA VAL A 133 13.05 4.84 -1.37
C VAL A 133 14.57 5.00 -1.20
N ALA A 134 15.05 5.11 0.04
CA ALA A 134 16.48 5.21 0.32
C ALA A 134 17.26 3.99 -0.18
N THR A 135 16.70 2.79 0.04
CA THR A 135 17.30 1.53 -0.42
C THR A 135 17.38 1.47 -1.95
N ILE A 136 16.31 1.87 -2.64
CA ILE A 136 16.30 1.90 -4.12
C ILE A 136 17.33 2.89 -4.66
N LEU A 137 17.35 4.10 -4.12
CA LEU A 137 18.24 5.17 -4.58
C LEU A 137 19.72 4.88 -4.28
N ALA A 138 20.02 4.18 -3.18
CA ALA A 138 21.39 3.82 -2.83
C ALA A 138 21.93 2.68 -3.72
N GLY A 139 21.06 1.81 -4.22
CA GLY A 139 21.43 0.64 -5.04
C GLY A 139 21.79 -0.59 -4.20
N PRO A 140 21.94 -1.77 -4.84
CA PRO A 140 22.11 -3.05 -4.16
C PRO A 140 23.44 -3.19 -3.41
N ASP A 141 24.50 -2.53 -3.90
CA ASP A 141 25.86 -2.63 -3.36
C ASP A 141 26.23 -1.43 -2.46
N ALA A 142 25.23 -0.69 -1.98
CA ALA A 142 25.44 0.50 -1.16
C ALA A 142 26.12 0.18 0.17
N THR A 143 27.16 0.96 0.49
CA THR A 143 27.75 1.00 1.83
C THR A 143 26.75 1.58 2.85
N PRO A 144 26.91 1.26 4.16
CA PRO A 144 26.09 1.86 5.21
C PRO A 144 26.06 3.39 5.17
N ASP A 145 27.19 4.03 4.85
CA ASP A 145 27.28 5.48 4.74
C ASP A 145 26.49 6.03 3.55
N GLN A 146 26.53 5.34 2.40
CA GLN A 146 25.72 5.71 1.24
C GLN A 146 24.23 5.56 1.53
N LEU A 147 23.82 4.48 2.20
CA LEU A 147 22.43 4.29 2.60
C LEU A 147 21.97 5.39 3.57
N ALA A 148 22.80 5.75 4.56
CA ALA A 148 22.49 6.81 5.50
C ALA A 148 22.31 8.17 4.81
N ARG A 149 23.21 8.54 3.89
CA ARG A 149 23.10 9.79 3.10
C ARG A 149 21.84 9.82 2.25
N THR A 150 21.55 8.72 1.56
CA THR A 150 20.37 8.62 0.70
C THR A 150 19.09 8.64 1.53
N ARG A 151 19.09 8.04 2.72
CA ARG A 151 17.97 8.10 3.66
C ARG A 151 17.73 9.52 4.15
N GLU A 152 18.79 10.24 4.50
CA GLU A 152 18.71 11.66 4.87
C GLU A 152 18.04 12.45 3.74
N LEU A 153 18.52 12.31 2.50
CA LEU A 153 17.95 12.95 1.33
C LEU A 153 16.48 12.56 1.09
N ALA A 154 16.12 11.28 1.25
CA ALA A 154 14.75 10.81 1.11
C ALA A 154 13.81 11.37 2.20
N SER A 155 14.35 11.61 3.40
CA SER A 155 13.62 12.17 4.54
C SER A 155 13.54 13.71 4.56
N THR A 156 14.30 14.43 3.73
CA THR A 156 14.25 15.90 3.67
C THR A 156 13.00 16.39 2.93
N CYS A 157 12.23 17.27 3.57
CA CYS A 157 11.00 17.81 3.00
C CYS A 157 11.27 18.71 1.77
N PRO A 158 10.28 18.89 0.87
CA PRO A 158 10.45 19.69 -0.35
C PRO A 158 10.95 21.12 -0.11
N ASP A 159 10.50 21.77 0.96
CA ASP A 159 10.91 23.15 1.27
C ASP A 159 12.35 23.24 1.78
N CYS A 160 12.80 22.26 2.57
CA CYS A 160 14.20 22.19 2.99
C CYS A 160 15.12 21.82 1.82
N LYS A 161 14.71 20.91 0.93
CA LYS A 161 15.43 20.62 -0.32
C LYS A 161 15.63 21.89 -1.14
N ARG A 162 14.54 22.62 -1.40
CA ARG A 162 14.58 23.87 -2.18
C ARG A 162 15.50 24.92 -1.55
N ARG A 163 15.48 25.09 -0.22
CA ARG A 163 16.39 26.01 0.49
C ARG A 163 17.85 25.59 0.35
N ASN A 164 18.15 24.32 0.58
CA ASN A 164 19.51 23.79 0.46
C ASN A 164 20.05 23.94 -0.97
N ASP A 165 19.22 23.73 -1.99
CA ASP A 165 19.60 23.92 -3.39
C ASP A 165 19.95 25.39 -3.69
N VAL A 166 19.18 26.34 -3.17
CA VAL A 166 19.47 27.78 -3.32
C VAL A 166 20.79 28.14 -2.62
N ASP A 167 20.99 27.68 -1.39
CA ASP A 167 22.23 27.92 -0.64
C ASP A 167 23.46 27.34 -1.36
N LEU A 168 23.30 26.17 -2.00
CA LEU A 168 24.35 25.55 -2.81
C LEU A 168 24.69 26.40 -4.04
N LEU A 169 23.69 26.89 -4.78
CA LEU A 169 23.90 27.74 -5.95
C LEU A 169 24.63 29.04 -5.59
N ILE A 170 24.27 29.66 -4.46
CA ILE A 170 24.96 30.84 -3.93
C ILE A 170 26.42 30.52 -3.61
N ARG A 171 26.70 29.40 -2.95
CA ARG A 171 28.09 28.96 -2.65
C ARG A 171 28.90 28.65 -3.90
N MET A 172 28.25 28.20 -4.96
CA MET A 172 28.87 27.95 -6.27
C MET A 172 29.07 29.23 -7.10
N GLY A 173 28.67 30.40 -6.58
CA GLY A 173 28.77 31.68 -7.29
C GLY A 173 27.81 31.81 -8.48
N ILE A 174 26.78 30.96 -8.54
CA ILE A 174 25.74 31.00 -9.57
C ILE A 174 24.66 31.98 -9.10
N GLU A 175 24.98 33.27 -9.14
CA GLU A 175 24.00 34.33 -8.90
C GLU A 175 23.07 34.46 -10.12
N ARG A 176 21.77 34.65 -9.89
CA ARG A 176 20.83 35.00 -10.97
C ARG A 176 21.27 36.34 -11.57
N GLN A 177 21.89 36.31 -12.76
CA GLN A 177 22.00 37.51 -13.61
C GLN A 177 20.61 37.92 -14.09
N MET A 178 19.82 38.58 -13.25
CA MET A 178 18.52 39.15 -13.61
C MET A 178 18.44 40.67 -13.40
N GLU A 179 19.57 41.36 -13.32
CA GLU A 179 19.61 42.83 -13.30
C GLU A 179 20.65 43.36 -14.28
N LYS A 180 20.18 43.62 -15.52
CA LYS A 180 20.63 44.69 -16.45
C LYS A 180 20.09 44.41 -17.86
N ARG A 181 18.77 44.55 -18.01
CA ARG A 181 18.15 44.93 -19.29
C ARG A 181 17.21 46.10 -18.98
N ILE A 182 17.80 47.27 -18.86
CA ILE A 182 17.18 48.57 -19.13
C ILE A 182 17.96 49.13 -20.31
#